data_AF-A0A7S1A696-F1
#
_entry.id   AF-A0A7S1A696-F1
#
_cell.length_a   1.000
_cell.length_b   1.000
_cell.length_c   1.000
_cell.angle_alpha   90.00
_cell.angle_beta   90.00
_cell.angle_gamma   90.00
#
_symmetry.space_group_name_H-M   'P 1'
#
loop_
_entity.id
_entity.type
_entity.pdbx_description
1 polymer ?
#
loop_
_entity_poly.entity_id
_entity_poly.type
_entity_poly.pdbx_seq_one_letter_code
_entity_poly.pdbx_strand_id
1 'polypeptide(L)'
;PSLITCDPDDPPRAASLSSPSFDAQSQSLGSDVEGETDVMRQVEDDVREFQKKIDEFVALVETFDGRMETLEKVLEDIKISTASDCLSLARGAVKDSCDLRTVGWIGESVAWRASVNNSSGEDEVSLAEGEMSQKTLVKQMSERTLVKQMSGRTALPEEDYDTNCYCFQETVWDASVLLGFGEIGYASNVLLTVGLVTNIVVQGIFCGMISTLSEEFNDFTDDNVVAFSAWRSETPSGTVDTICSLDHTVPSYNYHTWETMHDASNYLRYNLGFKHGPLLCLIVVIAWTLNMCKIMKIAIDFVFAIQNTYDPRVKKMELEMHLQRYSISKTPCRRVAWAWAL
;
A
#
# COMPACT_ATOMS: atom_id res chain seq x y z
N PRO A 1 -48.21 20.20 32.61
CA PRO A 1 -49.31 20.29 33.60
C PRO A 1 -50.68 20.19 32.92
N SER A 2 -51.14 18.95 32.78
CA SER A 2 -52.49 18.58 32.32
C SER A 2 -52.73 17.18 32.91
N LEU A 3 -53.49 17.15 34.00
CA LEU A 3 -53.83 15.96 34.78
C LEU A 3 -54.86 15.13 34.02
N ILE A 4 -54.49 13.88 33.73
CA ILE A 4 -55.41 12.84 33.24
C ILE A 4 -55.98 12.15 34.49
N THR A 5 -57.27 12.31 34.72
CA THR A 5 -58.04 11.61 35.75
C THR A 5 -58.53 10.28 35.18
N CYS A 6 -58.12 9.16 35.79
CA CYS A 6 -58.69 7.85 35.54
C CYS A 6 -59.88 7.62 36.48
N ASP A 7 -61.02 7.25 35.89
CA ASP A 7 -62.29 6.91 36.54
C ASP A 7 -62.25 5.43 37.00
N PRO A 8 -62.57 5.09 38.26
CA PRO A 8 -62.45 3.73 38.77
C PRO A 8 -63.83 3.10 39.02
N ASP A 9 -64.61 2.78 37.99
CA ASP A 9 -65.89 2.08 38.17
C ASP A 9 -66.36 1.26 36.95
N ASP A 10 -65.46 0.48 36.34
CA ASP A 10 -65.84 -0.54 35.34
C ASP A 10 -65.56 -1.97 35.85
N PRO A 11 -66.58 -2.84 36.00
CA PRO A 11 -66.39 -4.21 36.45
C PRO A 11 -65.77 -5.09 35.36
N PRO A 12 -64.99 -6.12 35.74
CA PRO A 12 -64.24 -6.93 34.80
C PRO A 12 -65.17 -7.80 33.94
N ARG A 13 -65.18 -7.56 32.62
CA ARG A 13 -65.73 -8.51 31.66
C ARG A 13 -64.82 -9.75 31.62
N ALA A 14 -65.36 -10.86 32.12
CA ALA A 14 -64.79 -12.18 31.96
C ALA A 14 -64.72 -12.54 30.47
N ALA A 15 -63.53 -12.44 29.88
CA ALA A 15 -63.23 -13.03 28.58
C ALA A 15 -63.03 -14.53 28.77
N SER A 16 -63.93 -15.31 28.19
CA SER A 16 -63.88 -16.76 28.08
C SER A 16 -62.63 -17.19 27.31
N LEU A 17 -61.66 -17.76 28.02
CA LEU A 17 -60.53 -18.50 27.46
C LEU A 17 -61.05 -19.81 26.84
N SER A 18 -61.23 -19.82 25.53
CA SER A 18 -61.31 -21.04 24.74
C SER A 18 -59.88 -21.52 24.47
N SER A 19 -59.51 -22.63 25.11
CA SER A 19 -58.25 -23.35 24.87
C SER A 19 -58.14 -23.79 23.40
N PRO A 20 -57.07 -23.44 22.68
CA PRO A 20 -56.77 -24.09 21.41
C PRO A 20 -56.17 -25.48 21.71
N SER A 21 -56.78 -26.51 21.12
CA SER A 21 -56.29 -27.88 21.15
C SER A 21 -54.91 -27.96 20.49
N PHE A 22 -53.92 -28.33 21.29
CA PHE A 22 -52.53 -28.51 20.89
C PHE A 22 -52.33 -29.94 20.36
N ASP A 23 -52.93 -30.24 19.21
CA ASP A 23 -52.67 -31.50 18.51
C ASP A 23 -52.53 -31.23 17.01
N ALA A 24 -51.42 -31.73 16.45
CA ALA A 24 -51.02 -31.74 15.03
C ALA A 24 -50.27 -30.49 14.48
N GLN A 25 -48.99 -30.36 14.84
CA GLN A 25 -48.01 -29.72 13.95
C GLN A 25 -46.59 -30.27 14.19
N SER A 26 -46.39 -31.56 13.91
CA SER A 26 -45.09 -32.25 13.95
C SER A 26 -44.68 -32.76 12.55
N GLN A 27 -44.95 -31.97 11.51
CA GLN A 27 -44.54 -32.25 10.13
C GLN A 27 -44.13 -30.95 9.42
N SER A 28 -43.03 -30.29 9.84
CA SER A 28 -42.37 -29.25 9.02
C SER A 28 -40.95 -28.86 9.48
N LEU A 29 -40.26 -29.71 10.25
CA LEU A 29 -38.90 -29.40 10.76
C LEU A 29 -37.77 -29.94 9.85
N GLY A 30 -38.09 -30.21 8.59
CA GLY A 30 -37.15 -30.79 7.62
C GLY A 30 -36.68 -29.84 6.51
N SER A 31 -37.25 -28.64 6.37
CA SER A 31 -36.91 -27.70 5.29
C SER A 31 -35.85 -26.65 5.65
N ASP A 32 -35.58 -26.41 6.94
CA ASP A 32 -34.68 -25.34 7.35
C ASP A 32 -33.20 -25.73 7.27
N VAL A 33 -32.89 -27.03 7.16
CA VAL A 33 -31.51 -27.52 7.03
C VAL A 33 -30.98 -27.36 5.59
N GLU A 34 -31.86 -27.37 4.56
CA GLU A 34 -31.44 -27.15 3.17
C GLU A 34 -31.01 -25.68 2.92
N GLY A 35 -31.67 -24.72 3.56
CA GLY A 35 -31.31 -23.30 3.44
C GLY A 35 -29.94 -22.95 4.03
N GLU A 36 -29.54 -23.60 5.12
CA GLU A 36 -28.23 -23.38 5.76
C GLU A 36 -27.07 -23.90 4.89
N THR A 37 -27.28 -25.00 4.16
CA THR A 37 -26.27 -25.56 3.25
C THR A 37 -26.02 -24.70 2.00
N ASP A 38 -27.03 -23.99 1.49
CA ASP A 38 -26.87 -23.11 0.33
C ASP A 38 -26.12 -21.82 0.69
N VAL A 39 -26.37 -21.25 1.88
CA VAL A 39 -25.61 -20.09 2.37
C VAL A 39 -24.12 -20.45 2.54
N MET A 40 -23.83 -21.64 3.10
CA MET A 40 -22.44 -22.08 3.28
C MET A 40 -21.72 -22.27 1.93
N ARG A 41 -22.39 -22.82 0.91
CA ARG A 41 -21.84 -22.94 -0.45
C ARG A 41 -21.55 -21.58 -1.08
N GLN A 42 -22.48 -20.64 -0.95
CA GLN A 42 -22.28 -19.31 -1.52
C GLN A 42 -21.10 -18.58 -0.86
N VAL A 43 -20.92 -18.74 0.46
CA VAL A 43 -19.73 -18.23 1.16
C VAL A 43 -18.45 -18.90 0.65
N GLU A 44 -18.43 -20.21 0.43
CA GLU A 44 -17.24 -20.89 -0.12
C GLU A 44 -16.85 -20.39 -1.53
N ASP A 45 -17.84 -20.10 -2.38
CA ASP A 45 -17.61 -19.60 -3.73
C ASP A 45 -17.09 -18.16 -3.69
N ASP A 46 -17.66 -17.30 -2.85
CA ASP A 46 -17.19 -15.91 -2.66
C ASP A 46 -15.76 -15.86 -2.08
N VAL A 47 -15.43 -16.78 -1.18
CA VAL A 47 -14.07 -16.92 -0.62
C VAL A 47 -13.07 -17.32 -1.68
N ARG A 48 -13.44 -18.27 -2.55
CA ARG A 48 -12.59 -18.66 -3.69
C ARG A 48 -12.40 -17.51 -4.66
N GLU A 49 -13.44 -16.72 -4.92
CA GLU A 49 -13.32 -15.54 -5.77
C GLU A 49 -12.40 -14.48 -5.15
N PHE A 50 -12.51 -14.23 -3.84
CA PHE A 50 -11.66 -13.26 -3.16
C PHE A 50 -10.20 -13.71 -3.08
N GLN A 51 -9.95 -14.99 -2.76
CA GLN A 51 -8.62 -15.56 -2.78
C GLN A 51 -7.98 -15.42 -4.17
N LYS A 52 -8.76 -15.68 -5.22
CA LYS A 52 -8.33 -15.46 -6.60
C LYS A 52 -7.95 -14.00 -6.87
N LYS A 53 -8.71 -13.02 -6.36
CA LYS A 53 -8.38 -11.59 -6.50
C LYS A 53 -7.12 -11.20 -5.74
N ILE A 54 -6.89 -11.77 -4.55
CA ILE A 54 -5.63 -11.56 -3.80
C ILE A 54 -4.46 -12.13 -4.58
N ASP A 55 -4.58 -13.36 -5.08
CA ASP A 55 -3.51 -14.01 -5.85
C ASP A 55 -3.22 -13.23 -7.15
N GLU A 56 -4.26 -12.72 -7.83
CA GLU A 56 -4.12 -11.82 -8.99
C GLU A 56 -3.41 -10.51 -8.62
N PHE A 57 -3.72 -9.92 -7.47
CA PHE A 57 -3.06 -8.70 -6.99
C PHE A 57 -1.60 -8.96 -6.63
N VAL A 58 -1.29 -10.05 -5.93
CA VAL A 58 0.09 -10.44 -5.60
C VAL A 58 0.89 -10.67 -6.88
N ALA A 59 0.34 -11.39 -7.86
CA ALA A 59 0.98 -11.60 -9.16
C ALA A 59 1.22 -10.27 -9.90
N LEU A 60 0.30 -9.31 -9.81
CA LEU A 60 0.46 -7.98 -10.38
C LEU A 60 1.57 -7.19 -9.68
N VAL A 61 1.66 -7.27 -8.35
CA VAL A 61 2.74 -6.65 -7.57
C VAL A 61 4.10 -7.26 -7.91
N GLU A 62 4.21 -8.58 -7.98
CA GLU A 62 5.43 -9.28 -8.38
C GLU A 62 5.84 -8.92 -9.83
N THR A 63 4.87 -8.80 -10.73
CA THR A 63 5.11 -8.35 -12.10
C THR A 63 5.60 -6.90 -12.14
N PHE A 64 5.05 -6.04 -11.29
CA PHE A 64 5.47 -4.65 -11.19
C PHE A 64 6.89 -4.53 -10.62
N ASP A 65 7.22 -5.31 -9.59
CA ASP A 65 8.55 -5.38 -8.98
C ASP A 65 9.61 -5.81 -10.02
N GLY A 66 9.35 -6.89 -10.77
CA GLY A 66 10.26 -7.33 -11.84
C GLY A 66 10.43 -6.31 -12.98
N ARG A 67 9.37 -5.55 -13.30
CA ARG A 67 9.45 -4.45 -14.28
C ARG A 67 10.28 -3.28 -13.75
N MET A 68 10.16 -2.97 -12.47
CA MET A 68 10.89 -1.90 -11.81
C MET A 68 12.38 -2.23 -11.72
N GLU A 69 12.74 -3.46 -11.36
CA GLU A 69 14.13 -3.96 -11.40
C GLU A 69 14.72 -3.90 -12.83
N THR A 70 13.93 -4.29 -13.84
CA THR A 70 14.36 -4.18 -15.25
C THR A 70 14.62 -2.71 -15.65
N LEU A 71 13.78 -1.80 -15.17
CA LEU A 71 13.90 -0.36 -15.48
C LEU A 71 15.10 0.27 -14.78
N GLU A 72 15.36 -0.09 -13.53
CA GLU A 72 16.59 0.28 -12.81
C GLU A 72 17.84 -0.16 -13.58
N LYS A 73 17.87 -1.41 -14.03
CA LYS A 73 19.01 -1.94 -14.79
C LYS A 73 19.24 -1.20 -16.11
N VAL A 74 18.17 -0.89 -16.84
CA VAL A 74 18.27 -0.07 -18.07
C VAL A 74 18.82 1.31 -17.75
N LEU A 75 18.39 1.90 -16.63
CA LEU A 75 18.85 3.21 -16.20
C LEU A 75 20.33 3.20 -15.80
N GLU A 76 20.82 2.16 -15.15
CA GLU A 76 22.24 1.94 -14.88
C GLU A 76 23.06 1.80 -16.17
N ASP A 77 22.61 1.00 -17.13
CA ASP A 77 23.29 0.83 -18.42
C ASP A 77 23.38 2.14 -19.21
N ILE A 78 22.33 2.97 -19.14
CA ILE A 78 22.32 4.32 -19.73
C ILE A 78 23.33 5.22 -19.01
N LYS A 79 23.37 5.21 -17.67
CA LYS A 79 24.34 5.99 -16.87
C LYS A 79 25.78 5.62 -17.26
N ILE A 80 26.10 4.33 -17.33
CA ILE A 80 27.43 3.83 -17.69
C ILE A 80 27.80 4.23 -19.12
N SER A 81 26.88 4.04 -20.07
CA SER A 81 27.10 4.41 -21.47
C SER A 81 27.35 5.91 -21.63
N THR A 82 26.57 6.73 -20.94
CA THR A 82 26.73 8.20 -20.94
C THR A 82 28.07 8.61 -20.33
N ALA A 83 28.47 8.02 -19.21
CA ALA A 83 29.76 8.31 -18.57
C ALA A 83 30.94 7.92 -19.48
N SER A 84 30.85 6.77 -20.15
CA SER A 84 31.85 6.30 -21.13
C SER A 84 31.99 7.25 -22.31
N ASP A 85 30.87 7.75 -22.82
CA ASP A 85 30.84 8.69 -23.94
C ASP A 85 31.45 10.04 -23.56
N CYS A 86 31.10 10.58 -22.38
CA CYS A 86 31.71 11.79 -21.83
C CYS A 86 33.24 11.65 -21.69
N LEU A 87 33.71 10.50 -21.22
CA LEU A 87 35.14 10.23 -21.10
C LEU A 87 35.84 10.13 -22.47
N SER A 88 35.17 9.52 -23.45
CA SER A 88 35.70 9.39 -24.82
C SER A 88 35.78 10.74 -25.52
N LEU A 89 34.78 11.61 -25.32
CA LEU A 89 34.80 13.01 -25.76
C LEU A 89 35.94 13.79 -25.12
N ALA A 90 36.10 13.70 -23.80
CA ALA A 90 37.17 14.41 -23.08
C ALA A 90 38.58 13.99 -23.53
N ARG A 91 38.74 12.74 -23.98
CA ARG A 91 40.01 12.22 -24.52
C ARG A 91 40.25 12.57 -25.99
N GLY A 92 39.29 13.21 -26.66
CA GLY A 92 39.36 13.46 -28.11
C GLY A 92 39.32 12.19 -28.96
N ALA A 93 38.82 11.08 -28.40
CA ALA A 93 38.73 9.80 -29.09
C ALA A 93 37.52 9.72 -30.04
N VAL A 94 36.55 10.60 -29.86
CA VAL A 94 35.32 10.70 -30.66
C VAL A 94 35.57 11.61 -31.85
N LYS A 95 35.40 11.07 -33.06
CA LYS A 95 35.56 11.84 -34.32
C LYS A 95 34.22 12.18 -34.95
N ASP A 96 33.22 11.33 -34.74
CA ASP A 96 31.85 11.52 -35.19
C ASP A 96 30.85 11.11 -34.10
N SER A 97 29.63 11.62 -34.19
CA SER A 97 28.48 11.24 -33.36
C SER A 97 28.26 9.72 -33.32
N CYS A 98 28.52 9.01 -34.41
CA CYS A 98 28.43 7.56 -34.50
C CYS A 98 29.38 6.80 -33.54
N ASP A 99 30.42 7.46 -33.02
CA ASP A 99 31.37 6.86 -32.07
C ASP A 99 30.83 6.85 -30.62
N LEU A 100 29.73 7.56 -30.36
CA LEU A 100 29.08 7.62 -29.05
C LEU A 100 28.12 6.44 -28.87
N ARG A 101 28.31 5.66 -27.79
CA ARG A 101 27.46 4.51 -27.47
C ARG A 101 26.00 4.89 -27.20
N THR A 102 25.76 6.13 -26.77
CA THR A 102 24.43 6.68 -26.50
C THR A 102 23.61 6.94 -27.77
N VAL A 103 24.21 7.02 -28.97
CA VAL A 103 23.43 7.28 -30.20
C VAL A 103 22.44 6.15 -30.53
N GLY A 104 22.77 4.90 -30.20
CA GLY A 104 21.85 3.77 -30.38
C GLY A 104 20.54 3.96 -29.61
N TRP A 105 20.61 4.57 -28.42
CA TRP A 105 19.45 4.82 -27.56
C TRP A 105 18.57 5.97 -28.07
N ILE A 106 19.20 7.00 -28.65
CA ILE A 106 18.48 8.14 -29.21
C ILE A 106 17.68 7.72 -30.45
N GLY A 107 18.21 6.80 -31.26
CA GLY A 107 17.52 6.24 -32.43
C GLY A 107 16.27 5.43 -32.10
N GLU A 108 16.31 4.61 -31.06
CA GLU A 108 15.16 3.78 -30.63
C GLU A 108 14.00 4.61 -30.04
N SER A 109 14.29 5.71 -29.34
CA SER A 109 13.25 6.60 -28.80
C SER A 109 12.37 7.23 -29.89
N VAL A 110 12.93 7.48 -31.08
CA VAL A 110 12.20 8.06 -32.22
C VAL A 110 11.30 7.02 -32.88
N ALA A 111 11.75 5.77 -32.99
CA ALA A 111 10.94 4.66 -33.52
C ALA A 111 9.74 4.33 -32.61
N TRP A 112 9.92 4.34 -31.28
CA TRP A 112 8.80 4.17 -30.35
C TRP A 112 7.79 5.32 -30.47
N ARG A 113 8.25 6.58 -30.55
CA ARG A 113 7.36 7.75 -30.71
C ARG A 113 6.56 7.71 -32.01
N ALA A 114 7.13 7.20 -33.10
CA ALA A 114 6.42 7.01 -34.37
C ALA A 114 5.33 5.91 -34.26
N SER A 115 5.59 4.85 -33.48
CA SER A 115 4.62 3.78 -33.23
C SER A 115 3.42 4.24 -32.39
N VAL A 116 3.66 5.05 -31.35
CA VAL A 116 2.60 5.57 -30.46
C VAL A 116 1.73 6.62 -31.16
N ASN A 117 2.30 7.45 -32.05
CA ASN A 117 1.50 8.42 -32.80
C ASN A 117 0.60 7.77 -33.87
N ASN A 118 0.97 6.59 -34.37
CA ASN A 118 0.16 5.85 -35.33
C ASN A 118 -0.99 5.03 -34.70
N SER A 119 -1.11 4.98 -33.37
CA SER A 119 -2.20 4.26 -32.69
C SER A 119 -3.42 5.14 -32.35
N SER A 120 -3.53 6.34 -32.94
CA SER A 120 -4.67 7.27 -32.72
C SER A 120 -5.46 7.61 -33.99
N GLY A 121 -5.22 6.91 -35.09
CA GLY A 121 -6.02 7.03 -36.32
C GLY A 121 -7.10 5.94 -36.38
N GLU A 122 -8.35 6.36 -36.31
CA GLU A 122 -9.52 5.58 -36.74
C GLU A 122 -9.35 5.22 -38.23
N ASP A 123 -9.24 3.92 -38.57
CA ASP A 123 -10.03 3.26 -39.64
C ASP A 123 -9.49 1.89 -40.07
N GLU A 124 -10.42 1.15 -40.67
CA GLU A 124 -10.53 -0.27 -40.99
C GLU A 124 -9.33 -1.01 -41.64
N VAL A 125 -9.17 -2.26 -41.17
CA VAL A 125 -9.00 -3.51 -41.93
C VAL A 125 -8.01 -3.51 -43.12
N SER A 126 -6.80 -3.98 -42.85
CA SER A 126 -6.14 -4.98 -43.71
C SER A 126 -5.24 -5.88 -42.86
N LEU A 127 -5.81 -6.98 -42.42
CA LEU A 127 -5.18 -8.06 -41.66
C LEU A 127 -4.36 -8.95 -42.59
N ALA A 128 -3.25 -9.46 -42.03
CA ALA A 128 -2.36 -10.50 -42.54
C ALA A 128 -1.25 -10.03 -43.50
N GLU A 129 -0.14 -9.56 -42.91
CA GLU A 129 1.23 -9.96 -43.33
C GLU A 129 2.34 -9.39 -42.41
N GLY A 130 2.04 -8.43 -41.52
CA GLY A 130 3.06 -7.78 -40.67
C GLY A 130 3.39 -8.42 -39.30
N GLU A 131 2.49 -9.23 -38.72
CA GLU A 131 2.67 -9.71 -37.33
C GLU A 131 3.73 -10.80 -37.14
N MET A 132 4.15 -11.49 -38.20
CA MET A 132 5.08 -12.60 -38.08
C MET A 132 6.53 -12.13 -37.85
N SER A 133 6.87 -10.91 -38.25
CA SER A 133 8.22 -10.35 -38.08
C SER A 133 8.47 -9.82 -36.66
N GLN A 134 7.47 -9.17 -36.04
CA GLN A 134 7.58 -8.66 -34.67
C GLN A 134 7.57 -9.78 -33.63
N LYS A 135 6.72 -10.80 -33.79
CA LYS A 135 6.69 -11.96 -32.87
C LYS A 135 8.01 -12.75 -32.92
N THR A 136 8.66 -12.81 -34.07
CA THR A 136 9.97 -13.48 -34.22
C THR A 136 11.11 -12.64 -33.65
N LEU A 137 11.07 -11.31 -33.76
CA LEU A 137 12.08 -10.42 -33.21
C LEU A 137 12.02 -10.31 -31.68
N VAL A 138 10.80 -10.23 -31.10
CA VAL A 138 10.61 -10.26 -29.64
C VAL A 138 11.01 -11.62 -29.08
N LYS A 139 10.73 -12.73 -29.78
CA LYS A 139 11.17 -14.06 -29.38
C LYS A 139 12.69 -14.24 -29.47
N GLN A 140 13.35 -13.69 -30.50
CA GLN A 140 14.82 -13.71 -30.60
C GLN A 140 15.52 -12.78 -29.61
N MET A 141 14.94 -11.63 -29.25
CA MET A 141 15.45 -10.79 -28.17
C MET A 141 15.22 -11.45 -26.81
N SER A 142 14.06 -12.08 -26.58
CA SER A 142 13.79 -12.85 -25.36
C SER A 142 14.77 -14.03 -25.23
N GLU A 143 15.02 -14.80 -26.29
CA GLU A 143 15.97 -15.92 -26.27
C GLU A 143 17.42 -15.45 -26.13
N ARG A 144 17.81 -14.30 -26.71
CA ARG A 144 19.15 -13.72 -26.49
C ARG A 144 19.33 -13.14 -25.09
N THR A 145 18.28 -12.58 -24.48
CA THR A 145 18.31 -12.10 -23.09
C THR A 145 18.32 -13.27 -22.10
N LEU A 146 17.61 -14.36 -22.39
CA LEU A 146 17.52 -15.54 -21.53
C LEU A 146 18.78 -16.42 -21.62
N VAL A 147 19.41 -16.54 -22.79
CA VAL A 147 20.73 -17.18 -22.95
C VAL A 147 21.85 -16.34 -22.31
N LYS A 148 21.74 -15.01 -22.30
CA LYS A 148 22.67 -14.12 -21.59
C LYS A 148 22.41 -14.06 -20.07
N GLN A 149 21.19 -14.36 -19.61
CA GLN A 149 20.86 -14.57 -18.21
C GLN A 149 21.38 -15.91 -17.66
N MET A 150 21.43 -16.98 -18.47
CA MET A 150 22.02 -18.25 -18.02
C MET A 150 23.55 -18.29 -18.12
N SER A 151 24.15 -17.49 -19.02
CA SER A 151 25.62 -17.41 -19.17
C SER A 151 26.27 -16.23 -18.44
N GLY A 152 25.47 -15.34 -17.84
CA GLY A 152 25.94 -14.09 -17.19
C GLY A 152 25.85 -14.11 -15.67
N ARG A 153 25.61 -15.27 -15.05
CA ARG A 153 25.92 -15.52 -13.64
C ARG A 153 27.39 -15.94 -13.51
N THR A 154 28.30 -15.19 -14.13
CA THR A 154 29.55 -14.86 -13.45
C THR A 154 29.09 -14.04 -12.25
N ALA A 155 28.96 -14.59 -11.03
CA ALA A 155 30.10 -15.10 -10.29
C ALA A 155 31.36 -14.31 -10.68
N LEU A 156 31.23 -12.97 -10.74
CA LEU A 156 32.28 -12.14 -10.20
C LEU A 156 32.57 -12.75 -8.83
N PRO A 157 33.82 -13.08 -8.52
CA PRO A 157 34.16 -13.60 -7.21
C PRO A 157 33.43 -12.72 -6.20
N GLU A 158 32.73 -13.34 -5.26
CA GLU A 158 32.54 -12.75 -3.95
C GLU A 158 33.95 -12.41 -3.47
N GLU A 159 34.49 -11.29 -3.97
CA GLU A 159 35.65 -10.62 -3.40
C GLU A 159 35.15 -10.21 -2.04
N ASP A 160 35.42 -11.10 -1.08
CA ASP A 160 35.57 -10.84 0.33
C ASP A 160 34.87 -9.54 0.72
N TYR A 161 33.53 -9.59 0.69
CA TYR A 161 32.72 -8.46 1.11
C TYR A 161 33.10 -8.26 2.56
N ASP A 162 33.88 -7.22 2.81
CA ASP A 162 34.22 -6.77 4.15
C ASP A 162 32.88 -6.63 4.87
N THR A 163 32.57 -7.60 5.73
CA THR A 163 31.21 -7.90 6.21
C THR A 163 30.70 -6.82 7.17
N ASN A 164 31.47 -5.74 7.28
CA ASN A 164 31.33 -4.63 8.19
C ASN A 164 31.21 -3.27 7.47
N CYS A 165 31.11 -3.24 6.14
CA CYS A 165 30.91 -2.00 5.39
C CYS A 165 29.42 -1.70 5.16
N TYR A 166 28.93 -0.60 5.75
CA TYR A 166 27.59 -0.08 5.48
C TYR A 166 27.58 0.72 4.17
N CYS A 167 26.70 0.34 3.25
CA CYS A 167 26.45 1.11 2.03
C CYS A 167 25.28 2.07 2.28
N PHE A 168 25.52 3.36 2.08
CA PHE A 168 24.45 4.36 2.12
C PHE A 168 23.36 4.00 1.13
N GLN A 169 22.13 4.01 1.62
CA GLN A 169 20.93 3.83 0.80
C GLN A 169 20.48 5.17 0.23
N GLU A 170 19.72 5.13 -0.87
CA GLU A 170 19.14 6.32 -1.49
C GLU A 170 17.91 6.83 -0.71
N THR A 171 18.05 7.01 0.61
CA THR A 171 17.00 7.51 1.49
C THR A 171 17.31 8.92 1.99
N VAL A 172 16.26 9.69 2.29
CA VAL A 172 16.38 11.03 2.89
C VAL A 172 17.07 10.97 4.26
N TRP A 173 16.90 9.87 4.99
CA TRP A 173 17.51 9.65 6.29
C TRP A 173 19.02 9.47 6.19
N ASP A 174 19.49 8.61 5.29
CA ASP A 174 20.91 8.42 4.99
C ASP A 174 21.56 9.69 4.46
N ALA A 175 20.87 10.40 3.57
CA ALA A 175 21.33 11.66 3.02
C ALA A 175 21.40 12.77 4.09
N SER A 176 20.58 12.69 5.14
CA SER A 176 20.55 13.69 6.21
C SER A 176 21.88 13.75 6.97
N VAL A 177 22.63 12.66 7.08
CA VAL A 177 23.95 12.58 7.75
C VAL A 177 24.96 13.58 7.19
N LEU A 178 24.83 13.82 5.89
CA LEU A 178 25.66 14.72 5.12
C LEU A 178 25.26 16.19 5.33
N LEU A 179 24.17 16.47 6.05
CA LEU A 179 23.65 17.81 6.29
C LEU A 179 24.63 18.60 7.18
N GLY A 180 25.01 19.79 6.73
CA GLY A 180 26.07 20.59 7.32
C GLY A 180 27.49 20.07 7.04
N PHE A 181 27.67 19.11 6.13
CA PHE A 181 29.00 18.77 5.64
C PHE A 181 29.46 19.86 4.66
N GLY A 182 30.56 20.53 5.00
CA GLY A 182 31.02 21.73 4.29
C GLY A 182 31.40 21.50 2.83
N GLU A 183 31.88 20.30 2.50
CA GLU A 183 32.40 19.98 1.16
C GLU A 183 31.30 19.74 0.12
N ILE A 184 30.06 19.41 0.55
CA ILE A 184 28.92 19.14 -0.33
C ILE A 184 28.31 20.45 -0.90
N GLY A 185 28.74 21.60 -0.38
CA GLY A 185 28.29 22.92 -0.81
C GLY A 185 27.00 23.38 -0.12
N TYR A 186 26.77 24.70 -0.13
CA TYR A 186 25.61 25.29 0.55
C TYR A 186 24.27 24.88 -0.08
N ALA A 187 24.19 24.88 -1.41
CA ALA A 187 22.94 24.56 -2.12
C ALA A 187 22.45 23.13 -1.82
N SER A 188 23.34 22.16 -1.86
CA SER A 188 23.04 20.77 -1.52
C SER A 188 22.57 20.62 -0.07
N ASN A 189 23.20 21.33 0.87
CA ASN A 189 22.77 21.34 2.28
C ASN A 189 21.35 21.92 2.45
N VAL A 190 21.02 22.98 1.70
CA VAL A 190 19.65 23.54 1.68
C VAL A 190 18.66 22.52 1.11
N LEU A 191 18.97 21.88 -0.02
CA LEU A 191 18.11 20.86 -0.63
C LEU A 191 17.87 19.67 0.31
N LEU A 192 18.92 19.17 0.96
CA LEU A 192 18.80 18.10 1.96
C LEU A 192 17.92 18.52 3.14
N THR A 193 18.07 19.75 3.61
CA THR A 193 17.25 20.30 4.70
C THR A 193 15.78 20.37 4.30
N VAL A 194 15.48 20.88 3.10
CA VAL A 194 14.11 20.95 2.57
C VAL A 194 13.52 19.55 2.39
N GLY A 195 14.29 18.61 1.84
CA GLY A 195 13.87 17.21 1.68
C GLY A 195 13.53 16.54 3.02
N LEU A 196 14.39 16.73 4.03
CA LEU A 196 14.17 16.21 5.38
C LEU A 196 12.92 16.82 6.03
N VAL A 197 12.77 18.15 5.99
CA VAL A 197 11.59 18.85 6.53
C VAL A 197 10.32 18.39 5.83
N THR A 198 10.34 18.27 4.50
CA THR A 198 9.18 17.80 3.72
C THR A 198 8.81 16.37 4.12
N ASN A 199 9.79 15.48 4.28
CA ASN A 199 9.55 14.11 4.72
C ASN A 199 8.92 14.06 6.12
N ILE A 200 9.43 14.83 7.08
CA ILE A 200 8.87 14.93 8.44
C ILE A 200 7.44 15.47 8.39
N VAL A 201 7.16 16.49 7.58
CA VAL A 201 5.81 17.07 7.43
C VAL A 201 4.85 16.05 6.84
N VAL A 202 5.24 15.36 5.76
CA VAL A 202 4.40 14.33 5.13
C VAL A 202 4.10 13.20 6.10
N GLN A 203 5.11 12.68 6.81
CA GLN A 203 4.91 11.66 7.83
C GLN A 203 4.04 12.17 8.99
N GLY A 204 4.24 13.41 9.43
CA GLY A 204 3.42 14.06 10.44
C GLY A 204 1.95 14.20 10.02
N ILE A 205 1.69 14.55 8.75
CA ILE A 205 0.35 14.60 8.18
C ILE A 205 -0.27 13.20 8.16
N PHE A 206 0.46 12.17 7.72
CA PHE A 206 -0.03 10.80 7.72
C PHE A 206 -0.34 10.29 9.14
N CYS A 207 0.56 10.52 10.10
CA CYS A 207 0.32 10.18 11.50
C CYS A 207 -0.89 10.95 12.04
N GLY A 208 -1.00 12.24 11.72
CA GLY A 208 -2.15 13.08 12.08
C GLY A 208 -3.45 12.54 11.50
N MET A 209 -3.49 12.19 10.22
CA MET A 209 -4.65 11.58 9.57
C MET A 209 -5.05 10.27 10.24
N ILE A 210 -4.09 9.40 10.59
CA ILE A 210 -4.37 8.15 11.28
C ILE A 210 -4.93 8.42 12.69
N SER A 211 -4.36 9.38 13.42
CA SER A 211 -4.87 9.78 14.74
C SER A 211 -6.27 10.39 14.67
N THR A 212 -6.55 11.26 13.70
CA THR A 212 -7.86 11.87 13.52
C THR A 212 -8.89 10.86 13.03
N LEU A 213 -8.51 9.91 12.17
CA LEU A 213 -9.38 8.81 11.79
C LEU A 213 -9.79 8.00 13.02
N SER A 214 -8.87 7.75 13.96
CA SER A 214 -9.23 7.09 15.23
C SER A 214 -10.22 7.89 16.08
N GLU A 215 -10.20 9.22 16.02
CA GLU A 215 -11.15 10.09 16.73
C GLU A 215 -12.48 10.21 16.01
N GLU A 216 -12.49 10.23 14.68
CA GLU A 216 -13.70 10.30 13.86
C GLU A 216 -14.47 8.97 13.87
N PHE A 217 -13.77 7.83 13.98
CA PHE A 217 -14.40 6.53 14.28
C PHE A 217 -14.83 6.38 15.75
N ASN A 218 -14.60 7.39 16.59
CA ASN A 218 -15.05 7.42 17.98
C ASN A 218 -16.51 7.89 18.08
N ASP A 219 -17.29 7.80 16.99
CA ASP A 219 -18.75 7.90 16.98
C ASP A 219 -19.46 6.92 17.93
N PHE A 220 -18.73 5.97 18.51
CA PHE A 220 -19.17 5.21 19.70
C PHE A 220 -18.72 5.89 21.00
N THR A 221 -18.96 7.19 21.12
CA THR A 221 -18.82 7.86 22.42
C THR A 221 -19.76 7.21 23.43
N ASP A 222 -19.39 7.22 24.71
CA ASP A 222 -20.26 6.73 25.79
C ASP A 222 -21.65 7.40 25.73
N ASP A 223 -21.70 8.67 25.30
CA ASP A 223 -22.95 9.42 25.11
C ASP A 223 -23.83 8.82 24.00
N ASN A 224 -23.26 8.38 22.88
CA ASN A 224 -24.00 7.71 21.81
C ASN A 224 -24.46 6.31 22.24
N VAL A 225 -23.67 5.60 23.04
CA VAL A 225 -24.07 4.31 23.64
C VAL A 225 -25.24 4.51 24.63
N VAL A 226 -25.18 5.56 25.46
CA VAL A 226 -26.25 5.92 26.40
C VAL A 226 -27.50 6.37 25.65
N ALA A 227 -27.37 7.20 24.60
CA ALA A 227 -28.47 7.64 23.77
C ALA A 227 -29.13 6.47 23.02
N PHE A 228 -28.33 5.52 22.51
CA PHE A 228 -28.84 4.31 21.89
C PHE A 228 -29.55 3.39 22.89
N SER A 229 -29.00 3.27 24.11
CA SER A 229 -29.65 2.54 25.22
C SER A 229 -30.99 3.18 25.62
N ALA A 230 -31.03 4.51 25.73
CA ALA A 230 -32.24 5.27 26.02
C ALA A 230 -33.29 5.08 24.91
N TRP A 231 -32.90 5.27 23.65
CA TRP A 231 -33.76 5.01 22.48
C TRP A 231 -34.34 3.59 22.51
N ARG A 232 -33.50 2.58 22.81
CA ARG A 232 -33.94 1.18 22.92
C ARG A 232 -34.97 0.99 24.05
N SER A 233 -34.81 1.70 25.16
CA SER A 233 -35.73 1.61 26.31
C SER A 233 -37.06 2.33 26.08
N GLU A 234 -37.06 3.39 25.29
CA GLU A 234 -38.24 4.21 24.97
C GLU A 234 -39.03 3.66 23.78
N THR A 235 -38.38 2.90 22.90
CA THR A 235 -38.99 2.34 21.70
C THR A 235 -39.75 1.04 22.03
N PRO A 236 -40.99 0.86 21.53
CA PRO A 236 -41.74 -0.38 21.71
C PRO A 236 -40.97 -1.61 21.21
N SER A 237 -41.03 -2.71 21.96
CA SER A 237 -40.26 -3.93 21.66
C SER A 237 -40.48 -4.46 20.24
N GLY A 238 -41.71 -4.38 19.73
CA GLY A 238 -42.03 -4.79 18.36
C GLY A 238 -41.24 -4.03 17.30
N THR A 239 -41.04 -2.71 17.45
CA THR A 239 -40.27 -1.92 16.49
C THR A 239 -38.77 -2.20 16.59
N VAL A 240 -38.25 -2.41 17.80
CA VAL A 240 -36.84 -2.79 18.01
C VAL A 240 -36.55 -4.13 17.36
N ASP A 241 -37.44 -5.12 17.51
CA ASP A 241 -37.29 -6.44 16.91
C ASP A 241 -37.33 -6.37 15.39
N THR A 242 -38.23 -5.58 14.80
CA THR A 242 -38.32 -5.38 13.34
C THR A 242 -37.06 -4.69 12.77
N ILE A 243 -36.50 -3.70 13.48
CA ILE A 243 -35.25 -3.05 13.08
C ILE A 243 -34.06 -4.02 13.20
N CYS A 244 -34.00 -4.80 14.29
CA CYS A 244 -32.95 -5.79 14.52
C CYS A 244 -33.01 -6.95 13.52
N SER A 245 -34.21 -7.31 13.03
CA SER A 245 -34.39 -8.33 12.00
C SER A 245 -34.08 -7.85 10.59
N LEU A 246 -33.57 -6.61 10.43
CA LEU A 246 -33.27 -5.99 9.12
C LEU A 246 -34.49 -5.98 8.18
N ASP A 247 -35.70 -5.89 8.73
CA ASP A 247 -36.91 -5.92 7.91
C ASP A 247 -37.10 -4.57 7.21
N HIS A 248 -36.89 -4.57 5.88
CA HIS A 248 -36.97 -3.40 5.02
C HIS A 248 -38.40 -2.83 4.87
N THR A 249 -39.40 -3.45 5.48
CA THR A 249 -40.81 -3.01 5.39
C THR A 249 -41.18 -1.91 6.38
N VAL A 250 -40.30 -1.53 7.32
CA VAL A 250 -40.56 -0.43 8.27
C VAL A 250 -40.71 0.90 7.51
N PRO A 251 -41.84 1.63 7.67
CA PRO A 251 -42.09 2.87 6.96
C PRO A 251 -40.98 3.91 7.19
N SER A 252 -40.49 4.46 6.09
CA SER A 252 -39.37 5.39 5.86
C SER A 252 -39.41 6.75 6.57
N TYR A 253 -40.08 6.88 7.73
CA TYR A 253 -40.26 8.17 8.39
C TYR A 253 -38.98 8.78 8.98
N ASN A 254 -37.88 8.03 9.06
CA ASN A 254 -36.55 8.58 9.33
C ASN A 254 -35.57 8.19 8.23
N TYR A 255 -35.55 8.98 7.16
CA TYR A 255 -34.59 8.87 6.06
C TYR A 255 -33.13 8.80 6.56
N HIS A 256 -32.79 9.58 7.60
CA HIS A 256 -31.46 9.55 8.20
C HIS A 256 -31.10 8.20 8.82
N THR A 257 -32.04 7.51 9.47
CA THR A 257 -31.75 6.19 10.05
C THR A 257 -31.47 5.18 8.95
N TRP A 258 -32.13 5.29 7.80
CA TRP A 258 -31.88 4.38 6.69
C TRP A 258 -30.56 4.67 5.96
N GLU A 259 -30.19 5.93 5.78
CA GLU A 259 -28.91 6.33 5.19
C GLU A 259 -27.73 5.88 6.06
N THR A 260 -27.79 6.12 7.39
CA THR A 260 -26.77 5.65 8.32
C THR A 260 -26.71 4.12 8.39
N MET A 261 -27.86 3.44 8.31
CA MET A 261 -27.91 1.97 8.32
C MET A 261 -27.45 1.36 7.00
N HIS A 262 -27.67 2.01 5.86
CA HIS A 262 -27.16 1.59 4.56
C HIS A 262 -25.63 1.72 4.52
N ASP A 263 -25.09 2.87 4.91
CA ASP A 263 -23.64 3.11 4.97
C ASP A 263 -22.96 2.23 6.01
N ALA A 264 -23.56 2.07 7.19
CA ALA A 264 -23.08 1.12 8.19
C ALA A 264 -23.14 -0.31 7.65
N SER A 265 -24.21 -0.73 6.97
CA SER A 265 -24.31 -2.10 6.43
C SER A 265 -23.29 -2.37 5.33
N ASN A 266 -22.95 -1.36 4.51
CA ASN A 266 -21.92 -1.47 3.49
C ASN A 266 -20.53 -1.54 4.13
N TYR A 267 -20.29 -0.80 5.21
CA TYR A 267 -19.04 -0.84 5.98
C TYR A 267 -18.89 -2.12 6.82
N LEU A 268 -20.01 -2.66 7.31
CA LEU A 268 -20.13 -3.83 8.18
C LEU A 268 -20.41 -5.12 7.41
N ARG A 269 -20.54 -5.08 6.08
CA ARG A 269 -20.93 -6.25 5.28
C ARG A 269 -20.01 -7.42 5.63
N TYR A 270 -20.63 -8.45 6.19
CA TYR A 270 -19.95 -9.64 6.68
C TYR A 270 -19.62 -10.50 5.47
N ASN A 271 -18.33 -10.72 5.24
CA ASN A 271 -17.86 -11.83 4.43
C ASN A 271 -16.79 -12.54 5.26
N LEU A 272 -16.82 -13.87 5.31
CA LEU A 272 -15.91 -14.69 6.16
C LEU A 272 -16.02 -14.48 7.69
N GLY A 273 -17.11 -13.88 8.20
CA GLY A 273 -17.24 -13.59 9.63
C GLY A 273 -16.50 -12.33 10.12
N PHE A 274 -15.85 -11.59 9.22
CA PHE A 274 -15.20 -10.31 9.51
C PHE A 274 -15.86 -9.16 8.72
N LYS A 275 -15.88 -7.96 9.32
CA LYS A 275 -16.44 -6.74 8.73
C LYS A 275 -15.41 -6.13 7.75
N HIS A 276 -15.82 -5.81 6.51
CA HIS A 276 -14.94 -5.34 5.45
C HIS A 276 -14.17 -4.05 5.78
N GLY A 277 -14.83 -3.04 6.35
CA GLY A 277 -14.19 -1.77 6.70
C GLY A 277 -13.04 -1.94 7.69
N PRO A 278 -13.26 -2.57 8.86
CA PRO A 278 -12.20 -2.87 9.82
C PRO A 278 -11.09 -3.75 9.26
N LEU A 279 -11.40 -4.72 8.38
CA LEU A 279 -10.40 -5.57 7.74
C LEU A 279 -9.48 -4.78 6.80
N LEU A 280 -10.04 -3.89 5.98
CA LEU A 280 -9.26 -3.05 5.07
C LEU A 280 -8.40 -2.05 5.87
N CYS A 281 -8.96 -1.45 6.92
CA CYS A 281 -8.21 -0.61 7.84
C CYS A 281 -7.07 -1.39 8.51
N LEU A 282 -7.32 -2.62 8.97
CA LEU A 282 -6.30 -3.50 9.54
C LEU A 282 -5.20 -3.84 8.53
N ILE A 283 -5.54 -4.15 7.28
CA ILE A 283 -4.56 -4.42 6.21
C ILE A 283 -3.70 -3.18 5.94
N VAL A 284 -4.32 -2.00 5.85
CA VAL A 284 -3.59 -0.74 5.66
C VAL A 284 -2.67 -0.46 6.84
N VAL A 285 -3.13 -0.66 8.08
CA VAL A 285 -2.32 -0.50 9.29
C VAL A 285 -1.17 -1.51 9.34
N ILE A 286 -1.40 -2.77 8.96
CA ILE A 286 -0.36 -3.80 8.89
C ILE A 286 0.67 -3.45 7.82
N ALA A 287 0.24 -3.10 6.60
CA ALA A 287 1.13 -2.72 5.50
C ALA A 287 1.97 -1.48 5.89
N TRP A 288 1.34 -0.49 6.51
CA TRP A 288 2.01 0.69 7.04
C TRP A 288 3.01 0.33 8.14
N THR A 289 2.63 -0.54 9.09
CA THR A 289 3.51 -1.01 10.17
C THR A 289 4.72 -1.75 9.62
N LEU A 290 4.52 -2.64 8.64
CA LEU A 290 5.61 -3.37 7.98
C LEU A 290 6.56 -2.40 7.24
N ASN A 291 6.02 -1.39 6.56
CA ASN A 291 6.82 -0.36 5.92
C ASN A 291 7.61 0.46 6.95
N MET A 292 6.98 0.81 8.08
CA MET A 292 7.66 1.48 9.19
C MET A 292 8.73 0.60 9.84
N CYS A 293 8.49 -0.70 10.00
CA CYS A 293 9.50 -1.64 10.50
C CYS A 293 10.72 -1.74 9.56
N LYS A 294 10.50 -1.71 8.23
CA LYS A 294 11.58 -1.66 7.25
C LYS A 294 12.42 -0.39 7.42
N ILE A 295 11.76 0.77 7.53
CA ILE A 295 12.43 2.06 7.75
C ILE A 295 13.18 2.08 9.08
N MET A 296 12.55 1.61 10.16
CA MET A 296 13.16 1.50 11.49
C MET A 296 14.40 0.60 11.47
N LYS A 297 14.33 -0.55 10.78
CA LYS A 297 15.51 -1.42 10.63
C LYS A 297 16.65 -0.69 9.93
N ILE A 298 16.37 -0.01 8.81
CA ILE A 298 17.37 0.75 8.07
C ILE A 298 17.98 1.85 8.95
N ALA A 299 17.15 2.57 9.72
CA ALA A 299 17.60 3.60 10.64
C ALA A 299 18.48 3.02 11.78
N ILE A 300 18.11 1.87 12.33
CA ILE A 300 18.88 1.17 13.37
C ILE A 300 20.23 0.71 12.80
N ASP A 301 20.22 0.02 11.66
CA ASP A 301 21.44 -0.45 10.98
C ASP A 301 22.37 0.73 10.65
N PHE A 302 21.79 1.85 10.22
CA PHE A 302 22.49 3.12 9.98
C PHE A 302 23.14 3.69 11.26
N VAL A 303 22.38 3.80 12.36
CA VAL A 303 22.91 4.31 13.65
C VAL A 303 24.03 3.40 14.16
N PHE A 304 23.87 2.08 14.06
CA PHE A 304 24.93 1.13 14.42
C PHE A 304 26.18 1.28 13.54
N ALA A 305 26.02 1.47 12.22
CA ALA A 305 27.15 1.71 11.33
C ALA A 305 27.91 3.01 11.70
N ILE A 306 27.19 4.09 11.98
CA ILE A 306 27.80 5.35 12.44
C ILE A 306 28.48 5.20 13.79
N GLN A 307 27.88 4.44 14.71
CA GLN A 307 28.47 4.17 16.01
C GLN A 307 29.73 3.32 15.90
N ASN A 308 29.77 2.35 14.99
CA ASN A 308 30.94 1.52 14.75
C ASN A 308 32.09 2.28 14.07
N THR A 309 31.79 3.34 13.32
CA THR A 309 32.80 4.25 12.71
C THR A 309 33.23 5.38 13.63
N TYR A 310 32.80 5.39 14.89
CA TYR A 310 33.15 6.43 15.86
C TYR A 310 34.63 6.39 16.23
N ASP A 311 35.33 7.51 16.04
CA ASP A 311 36.69 7.73 16.57
C ASP A 311 36.74 9.02 17.41
N PRO A 312 36.99 8.95 18.74
CA PRO A 312 37.05 10.12 19.61
C PRO A 312 38.19 11.10 19.26
N ARG A 313 39.21 10.65 18.52
CA ARG A 313 40.38 11.47 18.17
C ARG A 313 40.10 12.40 17.00
N VAL A 314 39.07 12.08 16.22
CA VAL A 314 38.78 12.74 14.95
C VAL A 314 37.80 13.89 15.19
N LYS A 315 38.18 15.10 14.75
CA LYS A 315 37.34 16.30 14.87
C LYS A 315 36.45 16.54 13.65
N LYS A 316 36.79 15.94 12.51
CA LYS A 316 36.10 16.11 11.22
C LYS A 316 35.86 14.74 10.60
N MET A 317 34.67 14.53 10.04
CA MET A 317 34.35 13.29 9.34
C MET A 317 35.28 13.07 8.16
N GLU A 318 35.86 11.87 8.06
CA GLU A 318 36.77 11.47 6.97
C GLU A 318 36.01 10.56 6.00
N LEU A 319 35.87 11.01 4.76
CA LEU A 319 35.29 10.25 3.65
C LEU A 319 36.43 9.75 2.77
N GLU A 320 36.52 8.43 2.62
CA GLU A 320 37.44 7.78 1.70
C GLU A 320 36.70 7.49 0.40
N MET A 321 37.26 7.92 -0.73
CA MET A 321 36.71 7.67 -2.05
C MET A 321 37.54 6.59 -2.74
N HIS A 322 36.95 5.43 -3.00
CA HIS A 322 37.60 4.33 -3.71
C HIS A 322 36.76 3.93 -4.92
N LEU A 323 37.30 4.11 -6.14
CA LEU A 323 36.67 3.67 -7.40
C LEU A 323 35.15 4.00 -7.50
N GLN A 324 34.78 5.26 -7.26
CA GLN A 324 33.38 5.76 -7.25
C GLN A 324 32.51 5.35 -6.05
N ARG A 325 33.04 4.61 -5.09
CA ARG A 325 32.37 4.35 -3.80
C ARG A 325 32.88 5.32 -2.75
N TYR A 326 31.96 5.88 -1.98
CA TYR A 326 32.27 6.70 -0.82
C TYR A 326 32.09 5.83 0.43
N SER A 327 33.15 5.71 1.24
CA SER A 327 33.11 5.04 2.53
C SER A 327 33.40 6.06 3.64
N ILE A 328 32.67 5.97 4.75
CA ILE A 328 32.99 6.74 5.94
C ILE A 328 34.03 5.95 6.73
N SER A 329 35.26 6.47 6.79
CA SER A 329 36.33 5.84 7.56
C SER A 329 36.20 6.15 9.05
N LYS A 330 35.92 7.42 9.38
CA LYS A 330 35.86 7.88 10.77
C LYS A 330 34.82 8.97 10.98
N THR A 331 34.08 8.87 12.08
CA THR A 331 32.98 9.78 12.43
C THR A 331 33.22 10.45 13.79
N PRO A 332 33.12 11.79 13.90
CA PRO A 332 33.29 12.51 15.17
C PRO A 332 32.07 12.37 16.09
N CYS A 333 32.27 12.49 17.41
CA CYS A 333 31.21 12.34 18.44
C CYS A 333 29.95 13.19 18.17
N ARG A 334 30.11 14.44 17.72
CA ARG A 334 28.98 15.34 17.41
C ARG A 334 28.06 14.77 16.33
N ARG A 335 28.62 14.05 15.34
CA ARG A 335 27.85 13.44 14.25
C ARG A 335 27.13 12.18 14.71
N VAL A 336 27.76 11.39 15.57
CA VAL A 336 27.11 10.24 16.21
C VAL A 336 25.92 10.70 17.05
N ALA A 337 26.09 11.71 17.90
CA ALA A 337 24.99 12.27 18.71
C ALA A 337 23.86 12.83 17.83
N TRP A 338 24.20 13.41 16.67
CA TRP A 338 23.22 13.91 15.71
C TRP A 338 22.47 12.77 15.01
N ALA A 339 23.15 11.70 14.62
CA ALA A 339 22.53 10.50 14.06
C ALA A 339 21.55 9.83 15.04
N TRP A 340 21.83 9.88 16.35
CA TRP A 340 20.92 9.40 17.40
C TRP A 340 19.73 10.33 17.68
N ALA A 341 19.85 11.61 17.34
CA ALA A 341 18.78 12.59 17.57
C ALA A 341 17.74 12.61 16.45
N LEU A 342 18.05 11.97 15.32
CA LEU A 342 17.21 11.82 14.14
C LEU A 342 16.26 10.63 14.27
#